data_AF-A0A2P2IEZ2-F1
#
_entry.id   AF-A0A2P2IEZ2-F1
#
_cell.length_a   1.000
_cell.length_b   1.000
_cell.length_c   1.000
_cell.angle_alpha   90.00
_cell.angle_beta   90.00
_cell.angle_gamma   90.00
#
_symmetry.space_group_name_H-M   'P 1'
#
loop_
_entity.id
_entity.type
_entity.pdbx_description
1 polymer ?
#
loop_
_entity_poly.entity_id
_entity_poly.type
_entity_poly.pdbx_seq_one_letter_code
_entity_poly.pdbx_strand_id
1 'polypeptide(L)'
;SGGETKRLAFACEMLTNPPLMVCDEPTSGLDSFMAQTMVEAMQKMAQQGRTIICTIHQPSSEVFALFDRVLLMAEGRVAFLGLTTDAIDFFARSDQICPSNYNPADFFIMTLAVHPEHEEDSRSYIQSLCDKYDAGVGKGVYRQAEQNAKCGRTASVFDDYKENSSPYKASWGSQFLAVFVRSGLQIIREPLQLRIKLMQTTMTALLLGLIYLDQNYDQKGVSNMSGALFLLITNLT
;
A
#
# COMPACT_ATOMS: atom_id res chain seq x y z
N SER A 1 6.98 8.47 13.43
CA SER A 1 7.68 8.73 12.16
C SER A 1 6.94 8.06 11.01
N GLY A 2 7.03 8.59 9.77
CA GLY A 2 6.37 7.99 8.60
C GLY A 2 6.78 6.52 8.35
N GLY A 3 8.07 6.21 8.56
CA GLY A 3 8.58 4.85 8.48
C GLY A 3 8.02 3.89 9.53
N GLU A 4 7.70 4.36 10.74
CA GLU A 4 7.05 3.54 11.78
C GLU A 4 5.62 3.18 11.39
N THR A 5 4.87 4.13 10.81
CA THR A 5 3.51 3.88 10.34
C THR A 5 3.49 2.83 9.23
N LYS A 6 4.42 2.89 8.27
CA LYS A 6 4.55 1.87 7.21
C LYS A 6 4.89 0.49 7.77
N ARG A 7 5.84 0.41 8.72
CA ARG A 7 6.19 -0.86 9.38
C ARG A 7 5.01 -1.44 10.15
N LEU A 8 4.24 -0.61 10.85
CA LEU A 8 3.04 -1.06 11.55
C LEU A 8 2.00 -1.60 10.57
N ALA A 9 1.79 -0.93 9.44
CA ALA A 9 0.87 -1.40 8.40
C ALA A 9 1.31 -2.76 7.84
N PHE A 10 2.60 -2.91 7.51
CA PHE A 10 3.15 -4.20 7.06
C PHE A 10 3.01 -5.29 8.12
N ALA A 11 3.30 -5.00 9.39
CA ALA A 11 3.17 -5.95 10.48
C ALA A 11 1.70 -6.40 10.67
N CYS A 12 0.73 -5.50 10.53
CA CYS A 12 -0.69 -5.83 10.58
C CYS A 12 -1.09 -6.82 9.47
N GLU A 13 -0.62 -6.61 8.24
CA GLU A 13 -0.89 -7.52 7.13
C GLU A 13 -0.18 -8.87 7.32
N MET A 14 1.07 -8.85 7.81
CA MET A 14 1.83 -10.06 8.13
C MET A 14 1.14 -10.95 9.16
N LEU A 15 0.45 -10.37 10.16
CA LEU A 15 -0.32 -11.14 11.16
C LEU A 15 -1.45 -11.98 10.54
N THR A 16 -1.96 -11.58 9.38
CA THR A 16 -3.01 -12.35 8.69
C THR A 16 -2.47 -13.58 7.96
N ASN A 17 -1.14 -13.68 7.83
CA ASN A 17 -0.38 -14.74 7.16
C ASN A 17 -0.92 -15.11 5.76
N PRO A 18 -1.01 -14.14 4.83
CA PRO A 18 -1.61 -14.37 3.53
C PRO A 18 -0.72 -15.26 2.64
N PRO A 19 -1.31 -16.11 1.77
CA PRO A 19 -0.54 -16.93 0.83
C PRO A 19 0.21 -16.10 -0.23
N LEU A 20 -0.35 -14.94 -0.58
CA LEU A 20 0.20 -13.96 -1.50
C LEU A 20 0.17 -12.58 -0.84
N MET A 21 1.31 -11.89 -0.82
CA MET A 21 1.42 -10.52 -0.33
C MET A 21 1.95 -9.62 -1.44
N VAL A 22 1.29 -8.48 -1.66
CA VAL A 22 1.74 -7.45 -2.61
C VAL A 22 2.05 -6.19 -1.81
N CYS A 23 3.28 -5.69 -1.92
CA CYS A 23 3.75 -4.51 -1.19
C CYS A 23 4.19 -3.43 -2.17
N ASP A 24 3.65 -2.23 -2.02
CA ASP A 24 4.09 -1.07 -2.80
C ASP A 24 5.12 -0.25 -2.01
N GLU A 25 6.35 -0.17 -2.51
CA GLU A 25 7.50 0.53 -1.92
C GLU A 25 7.64 0.35 -0.39
N PRO A 26 7.76 -0.89 0.11
CA PRO A 26 7.78 -1.16 1.55
C PRO A 26 8.95 -0.48 2.28
N THR A 27 10.07 -0.28 1.59
CA THR A 27 11.31 0.30 2.13
C THR A 27 11.35 1.83 2.09
N SER A 28 10.40 2.48 1.40
CA SER A 28 10.41 3.93 1.18
C SER A 28 10.20 4.70 2.50
N GLY A 29 11.13 5.60 2.83
CA GLY A 29 11.10 6.38 4.07
C GLY A 29 11.64 5.64 5.30
N LEU A 30 12.30 4.50 5.11
CA LEU A 30 13.10 3.81 6.13
C LEU A 30 14.59 4.14 5.96
N ASP A 31 15.34 4.04 7.06
CA ASP A 31 16.80 3.98 6.97
C ASP A 31 17.25 2.62 6.40
N SER A 32 18.53 2.50 6.04
CA SER A 32 19.08 1.30 5.41
C SER A 32 18.94 0.05 6.28
N PHE A 33 19.18 0.17 7.58
CA PHE A 33 19.12 -0.95 8.52
C PHE A 33 17.68 -1.46 8.71
N MET A 34 16.72 -0.55 8.82
CA MET A 34 15.29 -0.89 8.92
C MET A 34 14.73 -1.45 7.62
N ALA A 35 15.16 -0.92 6.47
CA ALA A 35 14.80 -1.46 5.17
C ALA A 35 15.29 -2.90 5.01
N GLN A 36 16.55 -3.17 5.37
CA GLN A 36 17.10 -4.53 5.37
C GLN A 36 16.30 -5.46 6.30
N THR A 37 16.05 -5.05 7.54
CA THR A 37 15.27 -5.86 8.51
C THR A 37 13.87 -6.20 7.97
N MET A 38 13.23 -5.26 7.27
CA MET A 38 11.92 -5.46 6.66
C MET A 38 11.98 -6.49 5.52
N VAL A 39 12.97 -6.39 4.64
CA VAL A 39 13.16 -7.32 3.52
C VAL A 39 13.56 -8.71 4.03
N GLU A 40 14.38 -8.82 5.08
CA GLU A 40 14.68 -10.09 5.74
C GLU A 40 13.43 -10.76 6.31
N ALA A 41 12.50 -9.98 6.88
CA ALA A 41 11.23 -10.51 7.36
C ALA A 41 10.38 -11.04 6.19
N MET A 42 10.35 -10.33 5.06
CA MET A 42 9.69 -10.78 3.84
C MET A 42 10.34 -12.08 3.33
N GLN A 43 11.66 -12.15 3.26
CA GLN A 43 12.39 -13.34 2.83
C GLN A 43 12.08 -14.56 3.71
N LYS A 44 12.01 -14.39 5.04
CA LYS A 44 11.62 -15.46 5.97
C LYS A 44 10.20 -15.97 5.71
N MET A 45 9.26 -15.08 5.41
CA MET A 45 7.90 -15.49 5.02
C MET A 45 7.90 -16.24 3.68
N ALA A 46 8.69 -15.78 2.72
CA ALA A 46 8.81 -16.45 1.42
C ALA A 46 9.35 -17.88 1.59
N GLN A 47 10.36 -18.07 2.45
CA GLN A 47 10.90 -19.39 2.81
C GLN A 47 9.87 -20.31 3.48
N GLN A 48 8.84 -19.76 4.11
CA GLN A 48 7.71 -20.51 4.68
C GLN A 48 6.65 -20.89 3.62
N GLY A 49 6.91 -20.64 2.34
CA GLY A 49 6.02 -20.98 1.23
C GLY A 49 4.99 -19.89 0.90
N ARG A 50 5.25 -18.64 1.30
CA ARG A 50 4.45 -17.48 0.88
C ARG A 50 5.01 -16.86 -0.39
N THR A 51 4.15 -16.32 -1.24
CA THR A 51 4.58 -15.52 -2.39
C THR A 51 4.53 -14.05 -2.03
N ILE A 52 5.62 -13.32 -2.26
CA ILE A 52 5.69 -11.88 -1.97
C ILE A 52 6.13 -11.17 -3.24
N ILE A 53 5.38 -10.14 -3.61
CA ILE A 53 5.67 -9.26 -4.74
C ILE A 53 5.83 -7.86 -4.18
N CYS A 54 6.94 -7.20 -4.47
CA CYS A 54 7.13 -5.83 -4.04
C CYS A 54 7.80 -4.96 -5.10
N THR A 55 7.43 -3.68 -5.12
CA THR A 55 8.13 -2.63 -5.85
C THR A 55 9.16 -1.99 -4.92
N ILE A 56 10.38 -1.75 -5.40
CA ILE A 56 11.40 -1.05 -4.61
C ILE A 56 12.08 -0.02 -5.48
N HIS A 57 12.04 1.22 -5.01
CA HIS A 57 12.78 2.32 -5.59
C HIS A 57 14.22 2.29 -5.07
N GLN A 58 15.19 1.97 -5.95
CA GLN A 58 16.64 2.02 -5.68
C GLN A 58 17.08 1.26 -4.40
N PRO A 59 17.05 -0.09 -4.41
CA PRO A 59 17.51 -0.87 -3.27
C PRO A 59 19.04 -0.76 -3.10
N SER A 60 19.50 -0.79 -1.85
CA SER A 60 20.92 -1.00 -1.57
C SER A 60 21.38 -2.37 -2.09
N SER A 61 22.68 -2.54 -2.31
CA SER A 61 23.25 -3.82 -2.76
C SER A 61 22.93 -4.98 -1.81
N GLU A 62 22.95 -4.72 -0.50
CA GLU A 62 22.59 -5.69 0.54
C GLU A 62 21.12 -6.13 0.43
N VAL A 63 20.21 -5.17 0.25
CA VAL A 63 18.78 -5.44 0.06
C VAL A 63 18.53 -6.17 -1.26
N PHE A 64 19.23 -5.77 -2.33
CA PHE A 64 19.10 -6.41 -3.65
C PHE A 64 19.50 -7.89 -3.61
N ALA A 65 20.53 -8.24 -2.84
CA ALA A 65 21.01 -9.61 -2.69
C ALA A 65 20.02 -10.55 -1.98
N LEU A 66 19.01 -10.01 -1.28
CA LEU A 66 17.98 -10.80 -0.59
C LEU A 66 16.85 -11.28 -1.51
N PHE A 67 16.73 -10.73 -2.73
CA PHE A 67 15.67 -11.13 -3.67
C PHE A 67 16.03 -12.38 -4.45
N ASP A 68 15.07 -13.31 -4.51
CA ASP A 68 15.19 -14.51 -5.34
C ASP A 68 15.09 -14.17 -6.83
N ARG A 69 14.15 -13.28 -7.18
CA ARG A 69 13.85 -12.90 -8.56
C ARG A 69 13.67 -11.40 -8.68
N VAL A 70 14.05 -10.86 -9.83
CA VAL A 70 13.89 -9.45 -10.18
C VAL A 70 13.05 -9.31 -11.46
N LEU A 71 12.12 -8.36 -11.43
CA LEU A 71 11.37 -7.89 -12.59
C LEU A 71 11.82 -6.45 -12.87
N LEU A 72 12.43 -6.23 -14.03
CA LEU A 72 12.84 -4.91 -14.50
C LEU A 72 11.89 -4.46 -15.60
N MET A 73 11.34 -3.26 -15.45
CA MET A 73 10.41 -2.67 -16.39
C MET A 73 10.91 -1.30 -16.84
N ALA A 74 10.73 -0.99 -18.13
CA ALA A 74 11.08 0.29 -18.72
C ALA A 74 10.06 0.64 -19.81
N GLU A 75 9.60 1.89 -19.86
CA GLU A 75 8.61 2.37 -20.86
C GLU A 75 7.38 1.44 -20.98
N GLY A 76 6.90 0.88 -19.86
CA GLY A 76 5.75 -0.03 -19.81
C GLY A 76 6.00 -1.45 -20.35
N ARG A 77 7.25 -1.78 -20.72
CA ARG A 77 7.66 -3.11 -21.19
C ARG A 77 8.52 -3.83 -20.17
N VAL A 78 8.53 -5.16 -20.25
CA VAL A 78 9.42 -6.00 -19.42
C VAL A 78 10.79 -6.05 -20.08
N ALA A 79 11.78 -5.46 -19.43
CA ALA A 79 13.18 -5.52 -19.86
C ALA A 79 13.83 -6.84 -19.44
N PHE A 80 13.48 -7.35 -18.26
CA PHE A 80 13.99 -8.61 -17.75
C PHE A 80 13.09 -9.17 -16.63
N LEU A 81 12.92 -10.49 -16.59
CA LEU A 81 12.33 -11.23 -15.47
C LEU A 81 13.10 -12.54 -15.27
N GLY A 82 13.65 -12.72 -14.08
CA GLY A 82 14.48 -13.90 -13.79
C GLY A 82 15.12 -13.86 -12.40
N LEU A 83 16.09 -14.75 -12.17
CA LEU A 83 16.92 -14.70 -10.96
C LEU A 83 17.80 -13.43 -10.99
N THR A 84 18.19 -12.95 -9.81
CA THR A 84 19.09 -11.79 -9.68
C THR A 84 20.46 -12.04 -10.33
N THR A 85 20.96 -13.28 -10.29
CA THR A 85 22.21 -13.70 -10.96
C THR A 85 22.08 -13.67 -12.48
N ASP A 86 20.96 -14.15 -13.01
CA ASP A 86 20.71 -14.23 -14.45
C ASP A 86 20.57 -12.85 -15.09
N ALA A 87 20.17 -11.84 -14.30
CA ALA A 87 20.09 -10.46 -14.75
C ALA A 87 21.47 -9.96 -15.19
N ILE A 88 22.50 -10.16 -14.36
CA ILE A 88 23.87 -9.70 -14.65
C ILE A 88 24.36 -10.30 -15.98
N ASP A 89 24.15 -11.61 -16.17
CA ASP A 89 24.55 -12.31 -17.40
C ASP A 89 23.78 -11.82 -18.63
N PHE A 90 22.50 -11.47 -18.48
CA PHE A 90 21.67 -10.96 -19.56
C PHE A 90 22.12 -9.57 -20.04
N PHE A 91 22.42 -8.66 -19.10
CA PHE A 91 22.94 -7.34 -19.43
C PHE A 91 24.36 -7.41 -20.01
N ALA A 92 25.21 -8.32 -19.51
CA ALA A 92 26.55 -8.54 -20.05
C ALA A 92 26.53 -9.00 -21.53
N ARG A 93 25.54 -9.84 -21.92
CA ARG A 93 25.32 -10.24 -23.32
C ARG A 93 24.76 -9.12 -24.21
N SER A 94 24.24 -8.07 -23.60
CA SER A 94 23.71 -6.88 -24.28
C SER A 94 24.70 -5.72 -24.28
N ASP A 95 26.00 -6.05 -24.17
CA ASP A 95 27.13 -5.12 -24.16
C ASP A 95 27.18 -4.16 -22.96
N GLN A 96 26.48 -4.49 -21.87
CA GLN A 96 26.45 -3.71 -20.63
C GLN A 96 27.03 -4.52 -19.47
N ILE A 97 28.29 -4.27 -19.15
CA ILE A 97 29.01 -4.98 -18.08
C ILE A 97 28.94 -4.15 -16.79
N CYS A 98 28.32 -4.71 -15.76
CA CYS A 98 28.30 -4.09 -14.44
C CYS A 98 29.71 -4.13 -13.80
N PRO A 99 30.28 -2.99 -13.38
CA PRO A 99 31.52 -2.97 -12.62
C PRO A 99 31.38 -3.66 -11.26
N SER A 100 32.43 -4.31 -10.77
CA SER A 100 32.41 -5.08 -9.51
C SER A 100 32.13 -4.23 -8.26
N ASN A 101 32.49 -2.95 -8.30
CA ASN A 101 32.33 -2.00 -7.19
C ASN A 101 31.03 -1.19 -7.28
N TYR A 102 30.12 -1.58 -8.17
CA TYR A 102 28.88 -0.86 -8.43
C TYR A 102 27.68 -1.69 -7.96
N ASN A 103 26.63 -1.01 -7.48
CA ASN A 103 25.41 -1.69 -7.08
C ASN A 103 24.68 -2.20 -8.33
N PRO A 104 24.45 -3.52 -8.48
CA PRO A 104 23.78 -4.06 -9.67
C PRO A 104 22.39 -3.47 -9.88
N ALA A 105 21.65 -3.20 -8.81
CA ALA A 105 20.32 -2.61 -8.92
C ALA A 105 20.36 -1.21 -9.52
N ASP A 106 21.28 -0.36 -9.05
CA ASP A 106 21.46 0.99 -9.61
C ASP A 106 21.94 0.92 -11.05
N PHE A 107 22.80 -0.04 -11.38
CA PHE A 107 23.27 -0.26 -12.75
C PHE A 107 22.09 -0.54 -13.69
N PHE A 108 21.24 -1.51 -13.34
CA PHE A 108 20.07 -1.85 -14.13
C PHE A 108 19.11 -0.68 -14.29
N ILE A 109 18.85 0.07 -13.21
CA ILE A 109 17.97 1.24 -13.24
C ILE A 109 18.54 2.32 -14.15
N MET A 110 19.85 2.62 -14.06
CA MET A 110 20.50 3.62 -14.92
C MET A 110 20.52 3.20 -16.38
N THR A 111 20.82 1.93 -16.69
CA THR A 111 20.79 1.41 -18.06
C THR A 111 19.41 1.46 -18.68
N LEU A 112 18.35 1.36 -17.87
CA LEU A 112 16.96 1.42 -18.30
C LEU A 112 16.32 2.82 -18.17
N ALA A 113 17.09 3.83 -17.74
CA ALA A 113 16.61 5.19 -17.60
C ALA A 113 16.67 5.93 -18.94
N VAL A 114 15.65 6.74 -19.22
CA VAL A 114 15.64 7.64 -20.37
C VAL A 114 16.37 8.92 -19.98
N HIS A 115 17.55 9.15 -20.56
CA HIS A 115 18.33 10.34 -20.30
C HIS A 115 17.84 11.52 -21.15
N PRO A 116 17.62 12.72 -20.57
CA PRO A 116 17.04 13.85 -21.29
C PRO A 116 17.93 14.42 -22.40
N GLU A 117 19.25 14.23 -22.33
CA GLU A 117 20.16 14.69 -23.39
C GLU A 117 20.19 13.78 -24.63
N HIS A 118 19.82 12.50 -24.47
CA HIS A 118 19.91 11.47 -25.51
C HIS A 118 18.65 10.58 -25.47
N GLU A 119 17.48 11.21 -25.55
CA GLU A 119 16.20 10.53 -25.35
C GLU A 119 15.90 9.48 -26.43
N GLU A 120 16.14 9.79 -27.71
CA GLU A 120 15.88 8.86 -28.83
C GLU A 120 16.78 7.62 -28.79
N ASP A 121 18.07 7.80 -28.49
CA ASP A 121 19.04 6.70 -28.38
C ASP A 121 18.72 5.80 -27.19
N SER A 122 18.36 6.41 -26.05
CA SER A 122 18.00 5.68 -24.83
C SER A 122 16.72 4.86 -25.04
N ARG A 123 15.68 5.46 -25.64
CA ARG A 123 14.42 4.76 -25.94
C ARG A 123 14.62 3.63 -26.95
N SER A 124 15.37 3.86 -28.01
CA SER A 124 15.65 2.82 -29.03
C SER A 124 16.47 1.67 -28.46
N TYR A 125 17.44 1.96 -27.59
CA TYR A 125 18.19 0.94 -26.86
C TYR A 125 17.28 0.11 -25.95
N ILE A 126 16.46 0.75 -25.10
CA ILE A 126 15.50 0.07 -24.21
C ILE A 126 14.57 -0.83 -25.03
N GLN A 127 14.05 -0.33 -26.15
CA GLN A 127 13.18 -1.10 -27.02
C GLN A 127 13.90 -2.34 -27.58
N SER A 128 15.14 -2.19 -28.05
CA SER A 128 15.95 -3.31 -28.55
C SER A 128 16.24 -4.35 -27.47
N LEU A 129 16.45 -3.91 -26.22
CA LEU A 129 16.72 -4.79 -25.09
C LEU A 129 15.47 -5.60 -24.70
N CYS A 130 14.32 -4.93 -24.61
CA CYS A 130 13.03 -5.58 -24.40
C CYS A 130 12.72 -6.60 -25.51
N ASP A 131 12.99 -6.25 -26.77
CA ASP A 131 12.78 -7.16 -27.90
C ASP A 131 13.71 -8.38 -27.85
N LYS A 132 14.98 -8.20 -27.46
CA LYS A 132 15.92 -9.31 -27.21
C LYS A 132 15.44 -10.22 -26.09
N TYR A 133 14.93 -9.66 -24.99
CA TYR A 133 14.38 -10.44 -23.88
C TYR A 133 13.15 -11.23 -24.34
N ASP A 134 12.19 -10.58 -24.98
CA ASP A 134 10.96 -11.20 -25.50
C ASP A 134 11.26 -12.29 -26.54
N ALA A 135 12.26 -12.08 -27.41
CA ALA A 135 12.66 -13.07 -28.40
C ALA A 135 13.38 -14.28 -27.81
N GLY A 136 14.15 -14.07 -26.73
CA GLY A 136 14.96 -15.08 -26.07
C GLY A 136 14.26 -15.75 -24.89
N VAL A 137 14.76 -15.46 -23.67
CA VAL A 137 14.37 -16.11 -22.42
C VAL A 137 12.92 -15.78 -22.03
N GLY A 138 12.45 -14.57 -22.37
CA GLY A 138 11.11 -14.08 -22.02
C GLY A 138 9.99 -15.01 -22.49
N LYS A 139 10.05 -15.51 -23.73
CA LYS A 139 9.08 -16.49 -24.26
C LYS A 139 8.98 -17.76 -23.42
N GLY A 140 10.11 -18.25 -22.90
CA GLY A 140 10.14 -19.42 -22.03
C GLY A 140 9.38 -19.16 -20.72
N VAL A 141 9.64 -18.00 -20.11
CA VAL A 141 8.99 -17.58 -18.86
C VAL A 141 7.49 -17.37 -19.05
N TYR A 142 7.08 -16.65 -20.11
CA TYR A 142 5.65 -16.46 -20.42
C TYR A 142 4.93 -17.78 -20.70
N ARG A 143 5.56 -18.69 -21.46
CA ARG A 143 4.98 -20.00 -21.75
C ARG A 143 4.84 -20.85 -20.49
N GLN A 144 5.84 -20.82 -19.61
CA GLN A 144 5.77 -21.50 -18.32
C GLN A 144 4.66 -20.91 -17.43
N ALA A 145 4.52 -19.59 -17.39
CA ALA A 145 3.44 -18.93 -16.67
C ALA A 145 2.06 -19.32 -17.22
N GLU A 146 1.90 -19.37 -18.54
CA GLU A 146 0.66 -19.78 -19.19
C GLU A 146 0.34 -21.27 -18.92
N GLN A 147 1.36 -22.14 -18.95
CA GLN A 147 1.21 -23.55 -18.57
C GLN A 147 0.80 -23.70 -17.11
N ASN A 148 1.43 -22.95 -16.20
CA ASN A 148 1.09 -22.96 -14.77
C ASN A 148 -0.34 -22.46 -14.53
N ALA A 149 -0.79 -21.44 -15.28
CA ALA A 149 -2.17 -20.95 -15.23
C ALA A 149 -3.18 -22.02 -15.71
N LYS A 150 -2.85 -22.76 -16.78
CA LYS A 150 -3.71 -23.83 -17.32
C LYS A 150 -3.73 -25.10 -16.45
N CYS A 151 -2.67 -25.37 -15.69
CA CYS A 151 -2.51 -26.61 -14.94
C CYS A 151 -3.41 -26.71 -13.68
N GLY A 152 -4.23 -25.70 -13.37
CA GLY A 152 -5.27 -25.75 -12.34
C GLY A 152 -4.80 -25.89 -10.88
N ARG A 153 -3.54 -26.25 -10.62
CA ARG A 153 -2.97 -26.32 -9.25
C ARG A 153 -2.90 -24.96 -8.56
N THR A 154 -2.83 -23.86 -9.33
CA THR A 154 -2.89 -22.50 -8.77
C THR A 154 -4.29 -22.16 -8.28
N ALA A 155 -5.33 -22.76 -8.87
CA ALA A 155 -6.70 -22.59 -8.41
C ALA A 155 -6.87 -23.14 -6.99
N SER A 156 -6.27 -24.28 -6.63
CA SER A 156 -6.50 -24.89 -5.31
C SER A 156 -6.03 -24.07 -4.10
N VAL A 157 -5.05 -23.17 -4.25
CA VAL A 157 -4.59 -22.29 -3.16
C VAL A 157 -5.59 -21.16 -2.89
N PHE A 158 -6.28 -20.70 -3.95
CA PHE A 158 -7.31 -19.66 -3.86
C PHE A 158 -8.74 -20.23 -3.89
N ASP A 159 -8.95 -21.50 -4.21
CA ASP A 159 -10.26 -22.19 -4.19
C ASP A 159 -10.74 -22.45 -2.75
N ASP A 160 -9.82 -22.46 -1.78
CA ASP A 160 -10.15 -22.45 -0.35
C ASP A 160 -10.75 -21.08 0.07
N TYR A 161 -10.56 -20.02 -0.73
CA TYR A 161 -11.30 -18.75 -0.68
C TYR A 161 -12.61 -18.81 -1.51
N LYS A 162 -13.31 -19.95 -1.43
CA LYS A 162 -14.53 -20.23 -2.18
C LYS A 162 -15.60 -19.15 -1.98
N GLU A 163 -16.22 -18.75 -3.09
CA GLU A 163 -17.25 -17.70 -3.27
C GLU A 163 -18.46 -17.69 -2.31
N ASN A 164 -18.63 -18.72 -1.46
CA ASN A 164 -19.81 -18.88 -0.61
C ASN A 164 -19.60 -18.54 0.88
N SER A 165 -18.38 -18.22 1.31
CA SER A 165 -18.14 -17.59 2.61
C SER A 165 -17.98 -16.09 2.44
N SER A 166 -18.47 -15.30 3.39
CA SER A 166 -18.18 -13.87 3.39
C SER A 166 -16.66 -13.66 3.28
N PRO A 167 -16.18 -12.64 2.55
CA PRO A 167 -14.73 -12.40 2.37
C PRO A 167 -14.01 -12.07 3.70
N TYR A 168 -14.76 -11.99 4.80
CA TYR A 168 -14.28 -11.62 6.11
C TYR A 168 -14.16 -12.83 7.03
N LYS A 169 -13.01 -12.95 7.70
CA LYS A 169 -12.75 -13.99 8.71
C LYS A 169 -13.65 -13.87 9.96
N ALA A 170 -14.33 -12.74 10.18
CA ALA A 170 -15.10 -12.44 11.38
C ALA A 170 -16.59 -12.17 11.09
N SER A 171 -17.46 -12.47 12.06
CA SER A 171 -18.90 -12.18 11.96
C SER A 171 -19.21 -10.67 11.93
N TRP A 172 -20.36 -10.30 11.38
CA TRP A 172 -20.80 -8.90 11.31
C TRP A 172 -20.86 -8.23 12.68
N GLY A 173 -21.42 -8.91 13.70
CA GLY A 173 -21.54 -8.35 15.05
C GLY A 173 -20.18 -8.11 15.71
N SER A 174 -19.23 -9.02 15.50
CA SER A 174 -17.85 -8.86 15.98
C SER A 174 -17.15 -7.69 15.29
N GLN A 175 -17.32 -7.54 13.97
CA GLN A 175 -16.76 -6.41 13.23
C GLN A 175 -17.36 -5.08 13.70
N PHE A 176 -18.68 -5.02 13.86
CA PHE A 176 -19.38 -3.84 14.34
C PHE A 176 -18.90 -3.44 15.73
N LEU A 177 -18.87 -4.38 16.69
CA LEU A 177 -18.40 -4.11 18.04
C LEU A 177 -16.93 -3.65 18.04
N ALA A 178 -16.06 -4.29 17.25
CA ALA A 178 -14.66 -3.91 17.15
C ALA A 178 -14.48 -2.48 16.61
N VAL A 179 -15.20 -2.13 15.54
CA VAL A 179 -15.16 -0.77 14.97
C VAL A 179 -15.77 0.25 15.93
N PHE A 180 -16.87 -0.08 16.60
CA PHE A 180 -17.53 0.78 17.58
C PHE A 180 -16.63 1.08 18.77
N VAL A 181 -16.03 0.05 19.38
CA VAL A 181 -15.07 0.21 20.49
C VAL A 181 -13.84 1.00 20.03
N ARG A 182 -13.29 0.70 18.85
CA ARG A 182 -12.14 1.44 18.30
C ARG A 182 -12.47 2.91 18.06
N SER A 183 -13.64 3.21 17.51
CA SER A 183 -14.11 4.58 17.26
C SER A 183 -14.33 5.33 18.57
N GLY A 184 -14.97 4.70 19.56
CA GLY A 184 -15.14 5.29 20.90
C GLY A 184 -13.80 5.60 21.57
N LEU A 185 -12.84 4.67 21.52
CA LEU A 185 -11.49 4.89 22.03
C LEU A 185 -10.77 6.03 21.31
N GLN A 186 -10.92 6.14 19.99
CA GLN A 186 -10.32 7.24 19.22
C GLN A 186 -10.88 8.59 19.66
N ILE A 187 -12.20 8.71 19.81
CA ILE A 187 -12.85 9.95 20.28
C ILE A 187 -12.38 10.33 21.68
N ILE A 188 -12.31 9.36 22.60
CA ILE A 188 -11.84 9.60 23.98
C ILE A 188 -10.37 10.03 24.01
N ARG A 189 -9.55 9.50 23.09
CA ARG A 189 -8.12 9.82 22.98
C ARG A 189 -7.82 11.16 22.29
N GLU A 190 -8.81 11.79 21.66
CA GLU A 190 -8.71 13.12 21.05
C GLU A 190 -9.44 14.19 21.89
N PRO A 191 -8.93 14.53 23.10
CA PRO A 191 -9.64 15.39 24.05
C PRO A 191 -9.83 16.83 23.54
N LEU A 192 -8.99 17.29 22.61
CA LEU A 192 -9.12 18.63 22.04
C LEU A 192 -10.42 18.78 21.25
N GLN A 193 -10.70 17.85 20.33
CA GLN A 193 -11.93 17.88 19.54
C GLN A 193 -13.17 17.72 20.44
N LEU A 194 -13.09 16.82 21.42
CA LEU A 194 -14.17 16.63 22.39
C LEU A 194 -14.44 17.91 23.21
N ARG A 195 -13.38 18.57 23.70
CA ARG A 195 -13.50 19.83 24.46
C ARG A 195 -14.07 20.96 23.62
N ILE A 196 -13.62 21.12 22.37
CA ILE A 196 -14.14 22.15 21.47
C ILE A 196 -15.63 21.94 21.22
N LYS A 197 -16.04 20.70 20.90
CA LYS A 197 -17.47 20.39 20.68
C LYS A 197 -18.30 20.62 21.94
N LEU A 198 -17.84 20.15 23.11
CA LEU A 198 -18.53 20.37 24.38
C LEU A 198 -18.66 21.87 24.70
N MET A 199 -17.59 22.65 24.53
CA MET A 199 -17.59 24.09 24.76
C MET A 199 -18.54 24.81 23.80
N GLN A 200 -18.48 24.49 22.51
CA GLN A 200 -19.34 25.06 21.48
C GLN A 200 -20.81 24.77 21.78
N THR A 201 -21.18 23.50 22.04
CA THR A 201 -22.55 23.12 22.37
C THR A 201 -23.04 23.81 23.64
N THR A 202 -22.19 23.91 24.67
CA THR A 202 -22.53 24.60 25.92
C THR A 202 -22.74 26.10 25.70
N MET A 203 -21.88 26.74 24.91
CA MET A 203 -22.00 28.16 24.57
C MET A 203 -23.27 28.45 23.77
N THR A 204 -23.56 27.64 22.75
CA THR A 204 -24.78 27.78 21.93
C THR A 204 -26.04 27.55 22.77
N ALA A 205 -26.03 26.53 23.65
CA ALA A 205 -27.15 26.25 24.56
C ALA A 205 -27.38 27.40 25.56
N LEU A 206 -26.30 27.96 26.12
CA LEU A 206 -26.37 29.12 27.01
C LEU A 206 -26.96 30.34 26.28
N LEU A 207 -26.49 30.62 25.06
CA LEU A 207 -26.93 31.76 24.27
C LEU A 207 -28.42 31.64 23.91
N LEU A 208 -28.85 30.47 23.44
CA LEU A 208 -30.27 30.20 23.18
C LEU A 208 -31.11 30.29 24.46
N GLY A 209 -30.62 29.72 25.57
CA GLY A 209 -31.31 29.77 26.85
C GLY A 209 -31.50 31.20 27.39
N LEU A 210 -30.51 32.08 27.19
CA LEU A 210 -30.59 33.49 27.58
C LEU A 210 -31.54 34.29 26.67
N ILE A 211 -31.52 34.06 25.36
CA ILE A 211 -32.39 34.78 24.40
C ILE A 211 -33.87 34.47 24.65
N TYR A 212 -34.18 33.22 24.97
CA TYR A 212 -35.56 32.75 25.14
C TYR A 212 -35.96 32.58 26.61
N LEU A 213 -35.24 33.22 27.54
CA LEU A 213 -35.58 33.21 28.95
C LEU A 213 -36.90 33.97 29.19
N ASP A 214 -37.76 33.41 30.05
CA ASP A 214 -38.99 34.05 30.55
C ASP A 214 -40.00 34.48 29.46
N GLN A 215 -40.28 33.57 28.52
CA GLN A 215 -41.29 33.81 27.49
C GLN A 215 -42.72 33.72 28.04
N ASN A 216 -43.51 34.77 27.81
CA ASN A 216 -44.93 34.79 28.14
C ASN A 216 -45.74 33.85 27.24
N TYR A 217 -46.74 33.17 27.81
CA TYR A 217 -47.65 32.25 27.11
C TYR A 217 -48.70 33.00 26.27
N ASP A 218 -48.24 33.79 25.31
CA ASP A 218 -49.06 34.53 24.34
C ASP A 218 -48.76 34.05 22.90
N GLN A 219 -49.57 34.46 21.91
CA GLN A 219 -49.40 34.08 20.50
C GLN A 219 -47.99 34.42 19.96
N LYS A 220 -47.39 35.52 20.44
CA LYS A 220 -45.99 35.89 20.17
C LYS A 220 -44.99 34.94 20.83
N GLY A 221 -45.28 34.45 22.03
CA GLY A 221 -44.48 33.44 22.72
C GLY A 221 -44.43 32.11 21.96
N VAL A 222 -45.56 31.69 21.37
CA VAL A 222 -45.61 30.49 20.50
C VAL A 222 -44.68 30.64 19.28
N SER A 223 -44.68 31.82 18.64
CA SER A 223 -43.77 32.11 17.53
C SER A 223 -42.29 32.10 17.97
N ASN A 224 -41.99 32.64 19.14
CA ASN A 224 -40.63 32.64 19.71
C ASN A 224 -40.16 31.20 20.03
N MET A 225 -41.01 30.36 20.58
CA MET A 225 -40.71 28.94 20.85
C MET A 225 -40.44 28.15 19.56
N SER A 226 -41.21 28.41 18.49
CA SER A 226 -40.96 27.81 17.18
C SER A 226 -39.60 28.23 16.61
N GLY A 227 -39.21 29.49 16.79
CA GLY A 227 -37.89 29.99 16.40
C GLY A 227 -36.75 29.35 17.21
N ALA A 228 -36.93 29.18 18.52
CA ALA A 228 -35.96 28.51 19.38
C ALA A 228 -35.75 27.03 18.99
N LEU A 229 -36.84 26.30 18.70
CA LEU A 229 -36.77 24.91 18.22
C LEU A 229 -36.06 24.82 16.87
N PHE A 230 -36.36 25.73 15.94
CA PHE A 230 -35.68 25.81 14.65
C PHE A 230 -34.16 26.03 14.80
N LEU A 231 -33.76 26.97 15.65
CA LEU A 231 -32.34 27.25 15.93
C LEU A 231 -31.64 26.10 16.64
N LEU A 232 -32.33 25.37 17.52
CA LEU A 232 -31.79 24.22 18.23
C LEU A 232 -31.56 23.03 17.28
N ILE A 233 -32.51 22.75 16.38
CA ILE A 233 -32.37 21.72 15.34
C ILE A 233 -31.24 22.09 14.36
N THR A 234 -31.15 23.36 13.97
CA THR A 234 -30.10 23.84 13.05
C THR A 234 -28.69 23.73 13.66
N ASN A 235 -28.54 23.89 14.98
CA ASN A 235 -27.25 23.72 15.67
C ASN A 235 -26.91 22.27 16.06
N LEU A 236 -27.87 21.36 15.96
CA LEU A 236 -27.70 19.92 16.22
C LEU A 236 -27.20 19.15 14.99
N THR A 237 -27.34 19.76 13.81
CA THR A 237 -26.89 19.21 12.51
C THR A 237 -25.47 19.68 12.23
#